data_AF-A0A7V5YI05-F1
#
_entry.id   AF-A0A7V5YI05-F1
#
_cell.length_a   1.000
_cell.length_b   1.000
_cell.length_c   1.000
_cell.angle_alpha   90.00
_cell.angle_beta   90.00
_cell.angle_gamma   90.00
#
_symmetry.space_group_name_H-M   'P 1'
#
loop_
_entity.id
_entity.type
_entity.pdbx_description
1 polymer ?
#
loop_
_entity_poly.entity_id
_entity_poly.type
_entity_poly.pdbx_seq_one_letter_code
_entity_poly.pdbx_strand_id
1 'polypeptide(L)' 'NALEYVHIHLDPSISYQVSCRRGVCGACLMTIDGKKRLACETEVKDGMKIDPFSDGGNNA' A
#
# COMPACT_ATOMS: atom_id res chain seq x y z
N ASN A 1 -4.93 7.28 -7.62
CA ASN A 1 -4.25 6.38 -6.66
C ASN A 1 -3.16 7.19 -5.99
N ALA A 2 -3.18 7.36 -4.66
CA ALA A 2 -2.22 8.25 -3.98
C ALA A 2 -0.78 7.72 -3.99
N LEU A 3 -0.57 6.41 -3.82
CA LEU A 3 0.78 5.83 -3.82
C LEU A 3 1.51 6.03 -5.16
N GLU A 4 0.76 5.97 -6.26
CA GLU A 4 1.26 6.25 -7.60
C GLU A 4 1.67 7.72 -7.77
N TYR A 5 0.87 8.65 -7.24
CA TYR A 5 1.20 10.07 -7.25
C TYR A 5 2.49 10.35 -6.47
N VAL A 6 2.64 9.77 -5.26
CA VAL A 6 3.84 9.93 -4.45
C VAL A 6 5.07 9.39 -5.18
N HIS A 7 4.99 8.18 -5.75
CA HIS A 7 6.12 7.59 -6.47
C HIS A 7 6.54 8.42 -7.70
N ILE A 8 5.58 8.94 -8.47
CA ILE A 8 5.91 9.66 -9.71
C ILE A 8 6.38 11.09 -9.42
N HIS A 9 5.76 11.78 -8.46
CA HIS A 9 5.91 13.23 -8.32
C HIS A 9 6.68 13.67 -7.07
N LEU A 10 6.77 12.84 -6.03
CA LEU A 10 7.34 13.23 -4.75
C LEU A 10 8.61 12.46 -4.40
N ASP A 11 8.55 11.13 -4.47
CA ASP A 11 9.66 10.25 -4.11
C ASP A 11 9.64 8.94 -4.92
N PRO A 12 10.42 8.88 -6.02
CA PRO A 12 10.55 7.67 -6.84
C PRO A 12 11.25 6.49 -6.16
N SER A 13 11.85 6.68 -4.97
CA SER A 13 12.54 5.59 -4.25
C SER A 13 11.56 4.63 -3.55
N ILE A 14 10.31 5.07 -3.29
CA ILE A 14 9.32 4.20 -2.68
C ILE A 14 8.91 3.11 -3.64
N SER A 15 8.85 1.88 -3.14
CA SER A 15 8.37 0.71 -3.87
C SER A 15 7.12 0.16 -3.20
N TYR A 16 6.12 -0.16 -4.01
CA TYR A 16 4.86 -0.75 -3.55
C TYR A 16 4.34 -1.72 -4.61
N GLN A 17 3.62 -2.74 -4.19
CA GLN A 17 3.08 -3.75 -5.09
C GLN A 17 1.62 -3.43 -5.43
N VAL A 18 1.29 -3.45 -6.72
CA VAL A 18 -0.07 -3.24 -7.23
C VAL A 18 -0.29 -4.05 -8.50
N SER A 19 -1.51 -4.57 -8.68
CA SER A 19 -1.87 -5.31 -9.90
C SER A 19 -3.32 -5.00 -10.32
N CYS A 20 -4.33 -5.64 -9.71
CA CYS A 20 -5.71 -5.54 -10.21
C CYS A 20 -6.43 -4.21 -9.96
N ARG A 21 -5.98 -3.43 -8.97
CA ARG A 21 -6.60 -2.15 -8.53
C ARG A 21 -8.10 -2.23 -8.14
N ARG A 22 -8.60 -3.42 -7.76
CA ARG A 22 -10.03 -3.66 -7.47
C ARG A 22 -10.30 -4.73 -6.40
N GLY A 23 -9.38 -4.92 -5.45
CA GLY A 23 -9.57 -5.85 -4.32
C GLY A 23 -9.34 -7.34 -4.59
N VAL A 24 -9.32 -7.79 -5.85
CA VAL A 24 -9.35 -9.23 -6.17
C VAL A 24 -8.02 -9.96 -5.92
N CYS A 25 -6.88 -9.35 -6.27
CA CYS A 25 -5.60 -10.07 -6.31
C CYS A 25 -4.79 -10.04 -5.02
N GLY A 26 -5.19 -9.25 -4.01
CA GLY A 26 -4.46 -9.11 -2.74
C GLY A 26 -3.07 -8.47 -2.81
N ALA A 27 -2.52 -8.21 -4.00
CA ALA A 27 -1.14 -7.76 -4.22
C ALA A 27 -0.76 -6.43 -3.53
N CYS A 28 -1.74 -5.59 -3.18
CA CYS A 28 -1.52 -4.30 -2.51
C CYS A 28 -1.89 -4.33 -1.03
N LEU A 29 -1.71 -5.49 -0.37
CA LEU A 29 -1.93 -5.65 1.06
C LEU A 29 -0.86 -4.89 1.85
N MET A 30 -1.29 -4.00 2.73
CA MET A 30 -0.43 -3.15 3.55
C MET A 30 -1.01 -3.01 4.96
N THR A 31 -0.21 -2.49 5.89
CA THR A 31 -0.71 -2.05 7.18
C THR A 31 -1.06 -0.57 7.08
N ILE A 32 -2.36 -0.25 7.16
CA ILE A 32 -2.88 1.13 7.10
C ILE A 32 -3.59 1.42 8.41
N ASP A 33 -3.12 2.43 9.13
CA ASP A 33 -3.59 2.80 10.48
C ASP A 33 -3.61 1.60 11.44
N GLY A 34 -2.54 0.80 11.40
CA GLY A 34 -2.37 -0.39 12.23
C GLY A 34 -3.25 -1.59 11.84
N LYS A 35 -4.01 -1.51 10.73
CA LYS A 35 -4.88 -2.58 10.26
C LYS A 35 -4.43 -3.10 8.90
N LYS A 36 -4.50 -4.41 8.71
CA LYS A 36 -4.30 -5.08 7.42
C LYS A 36 -5.39 -4.64 6.45
N ARG A 37 -5.04 -3.95 5.36
CA ARG A 37 -5.99 -3.43 4.37
C ARG A 37 -5.40 -3.52 2.96
N LEU A 38 -6.28 -3.60 1.95
CA LEU A 38 -5.89 -3.47 0.56
C LEU A 38 -5.82 -1.98 0.21
N ALA A 39 -4.64 -1.52 -0.21
CA ALA A 39 -4.43 -0.11 -0.54
C ALA A 39 -5.36 0.36 -1.68
N CYS A 40 -5.65 -0.51 -2.66
CA CYS A 40 -6.52 -0.15 -3.79
C CYS A 40 -8.01 0.01 -3.45
N GLU A 41 -8.45 -0.44 -2.28
CA GLU A 41 -9.83 -0.28 -1.80
C GLU A 41 -9.94 0.68 -0.60
N THR A 42 -8.81 1.21 -0.15
CA THR A 42 -8.77 2.11 1.01
C THR A 42 -8.79 3.56 0.55
N GLU A 43 -9.80 4.30 0.97
CA GLU A 43 -9.89 5.74 0.73
C GLU A 43 -8.79 6.48 1.49
N VAL A 44 -8.15 7.43 0.82
CA VAL A 44 -7.04 8.23 1.39
C VAL A 44 -7.60 9.30 2.31
N LYS A 45 -7.01 9.43 3.50
CA LYS A 45 -7.35 10.45 4.49
C LYS A 45 -6.07 11.11 5.02
N ASP A 46 -6.21 12.33 5.49
CA ASP A 46 -5.10 13.04 6.11
C ASP A 46 -4.67 12.34 7.41
N GLY A 47 -3.36 12.36 7.68
CA GLY A 47 -2.76 11.72 8.86
C GLY A 47 -2.69 10.19 8.83
N MET A 48 -2.98 9.54 7.70
CA MET A 48 -2.86 8.08 7.56
C MET A 48 -1.41 7.61 7.73
N LYS A 49 -1.23 6.51 8.48
CA LYS A 49 0.07 5.82 8.60
C LYS A 49 0.07 4.55 7.75
N ILE A 50 1.05 4.44 6.86
CA ILE A 50 1.23 3.28 5.98
C ILE A 50 2.55 2.61 6.37
N ASP A 51 2.48 1.32 6.72
CA ASP A 51 3.63 0.47 7.00
C ASP A 51 3.62 -0.76 6.07
N PRO A 52 4.79 -1.36 5.78
CA PRO A 52 4.86 -2.65 5.09
C PRO A 52 4.02 -3.71 5.80
N PHE A 53 3.40 -4.58 5.01
CA PHE A 53 2.74 -5.74 5.56
C PHE A 53 3.78 -6.76 6.05
N SER A 54 3.86 -6.99 7.36
CA SER A 54 4.70 -8.02 7.96
C SER A 54 3.81 -9.11 8.56
N ASP A 55 3.75 -10.29 7.94
CA ASP A 55 2.98 -11.44 8.43
C ASP A 55 3.85 -12.54 9.05
N GLY A 56 5.00 -12.17 9.62
CA GLY A 56 5.94 -13.16 10.17
C GLY A 56 6.55 -14.10 9.12
N GLY A 57 6.50 -13.74 7.84
CA GLY A 57 7.16 -14.44 6.74
C GLY A 57 8.25 -13.55 6.13
N ASN A 58 9.49 -13.86 6.47
CA ASN A 58 10.73 -13.62 5.73
C ASN A 58 10.54 -13.47 4.20
N ASN A 59 10.74 -12.25 3.70
CA ASN A 59 10.97 -11.97 2.28
C ASN A 59 12.48 -12.06 1.98
N ALA A 60 13.03 -13.28 2.06
CA ALA A 60 14.17 -13.65 1.22
C ALA A 60 13.63 -14.12 -0.13
#